data_AF-A0A4U9WN50-F1
#
_entry.id   AF-A0A4U9WN50-F1
#
_cell.length_a   1.000
_cell.length_b   1.000
_cell.length_c   1.000
_cell.angle_alpha   90.00
_cell.angle_beta   90.00
_cell.angle_gamma   90.00
#
_symmetry.space_group_name_H-M   'P 1'
#
loop_
_entity.id
_entity.type
_entity.pdbx_description
1 polymer ?
#
loop_
_entity_poly.entity_id
_entity_poly.type
_entity_poly.pdbx_seq_one_letter_code
_entity_poly.pdbx_strand_id
1 'polypeptide(L)' 'MAYTGHPAVTQSMLAFLNQHVLVAFFWTPPNGKKALFRVKSDSISVTPLARNVEALSFAFEQAFGV' A
#
# COMPACT_ATOMS: atom_id res chain seq x y z
N MET A 1 -0.04 -0.40 7.39
CA MET A 1 0.64 0.87 7.06
C MET A 1 -0.40 1.91 6.78
N ALA A 2 -0.09 3.18 7.07
CA ALA A 2 -1.00 4.29 6.84
C ALA A 2 -0.24 5.49 6.30
N TYR A 3 -0.84 6.20 5.36
CA TYR A 3 -0.38 7.47 4.81
C TYR A 3 -1.52 8.48 4.94
N THR A 4 -1.22 9.72 5.30
CA THR A 4 -2.20 10.81 5.33
C THR A 4 -1.63 12.00 4.59
N GLY A 5 -2.34 12.53 3.60
CA GLY A 5 -1.83 13.64 2.80
C GLY A 5 -2.75 14.08 1.68
N HIS A 6 -2.16 14.74 0.68
CA HIS A 6 -2.90 15.35 -0.41
C HIS A 6 -3.49 14.29 -1.37
N PRO A 7 -4.74 14.46 -1.85
CA PRO A 7 -5.41 13.48 -2.72
C PRO A 7 -4.63 13.09 -3.97
N ALA A 8 -3.90 14.04 -4.57
CA ALA A 8 -3.06 13.77 -5.74
C ALA A 8 -1.97 12.71 -5.47
N VAL A 9 -1.39 12.71 -4.25
CA VAL A 9 -0.40 11.72 -3.84
C VAL A 9 -1.08 10.40 -3.50
N THR A 10 -2.20 10.46 -2.76
CA THR A 10 -3.03 9.29 -2.45
C THR A 10 -3.43 8.52 -3.70
N GLN A 11 -3.83 9.22 -4.77
CA GLN A 11 -4.21 8.61 -6.04
C GLN A 11 -3.03 7.90 -6.72
N SER A 12 -1.84 8.51 -6.67
CA SER A 12 -0.62 7.90 -7.23
C SER A 12 -0.22 6.64 -6.45
N MET A 13 -0.35 6.68 -5.12
CA MET A 13 -0.12 5.52 -4.25
C MET A 13 -1.16 4.42 -4.50
N LEU A 14 -2.44 4.76 -4.65
CA LEU A 14 -3.50 3.81 -5.00
C LEU A 14 -3.22 3.08 -6.31
N ALA A 15 -2.79 3.81 -7.34
CA ALA A 15 -2.42 3.21 -8.62
C ALA A 15 -1.28 2.19 -8.46
N PHE A 16 -0.23 2.56 -7.72
CA PHE A 16 0.87 1.65 -7.40
C PHE A 16 0.38 0.41 -6.62
N LEU A 17 -0.43 0.61 -5.59
CA LEU A 17 -0.95 -0.48 -4.76
C LEU A 17 -1.78 -1.47 -5.58
N ASN A 18 -2.68 -0.96 -6.43
CA ASN A 18 -3.53 -1.77 -7.30
C ASN A 18 -2.72 -2.61 -8.30
N GLN A 19 -1.65 -2.06 -8.88
CA GLN A 19 -0.77 -2.79 -9.79
C GLN A 19 -0.01 -3.94 -9.08
N HIS A 20 0.24 -3.81 -7.78
CA HIS A 20 1.02 -4.77 -6.98
C HIS A 20 0.15 -5.66 -6.07
N VAL A 21 -1.16 -5.72 -6.32
CA VAL A 21 -2.05 -6.71 -5.70
C VAL A 21 -1.73 -8.11 -6.21
N LEU A 22 -1.52 -8.26 -7.52
CA LEU A 22 -1.25 -9.54 -8.18
C LEU A 22 0.25 -9.80 -8.39
N VAL A 23 1.06 -8.74 -8.39
CA VAL A 23 2.50 -8.80 -8.67
C VAL A 23 3.30 -8.57 -7.39
N ALA A 24 4.15 -9.53 -7.04
CA ALA A 24 5.04 -9.39 -5.91
C ALA A 24 6.17 -8.39 -6.21
N PHE A 25 6.59 -7.65 -5.19
CA PHE A 25 7.70 -6.72 -5.26
C PHE A 25 8.64 -6.91 -4.07
N PHE A 26 9.91 -6.52 -4.25
CA PHE A 26 10.86 -6.53 -3.15
C PHE A 26 10.62 -5.34 -2.24
N TRP A 27 10.42 -5.62 -0.97
CA TRP A 27 10.28 -4.59 0.06
C TRP A 27 11.11 -4.94 1.29
N THR A 28 11.67 -3.91 1.90
CA THR A 28 12.38 -3.99 3.16
C THR A 28 11.56 -3.24 4.20
N PRO A 29 10.85 -3.94 5.09
CA PRO A 29 10.15 -3.29 6.20
C PRO A 29 11.16 -2.57 7.13
N PRO A 30 10.74 -1.51 7.85
CA PRO A 30 11.62 -0.74 8.74
C PRO A 30 12.40 -1.57 9.75
N ASN A 31 11.81 -2.69 10.18
CA ASN A 31 12.34 -3.55 11.24
C ASN A 31 12.67 -4.98 10.75
N GLY A 32 12.74 -5.22 9.44
CA GLY A 32 12.90 -6.58 8.91
C GLY A 32 13.83 -6.67 7.70
N LYS A 33 13.93 -7.88 7.16
CA LYS A 33 14.81 -8.20 6.03
C LYS A 33 14.05 -8.02 4.71
N LYS A 34 14.80 -7.69 3.65
CA LYS A 34 14.28 -7.63 2.28
C LYS A 34 13.65 -8.98 1.92
N ALA A 35 12.37 -8.96 1.54
CA ALA A 35 11.65 -10.14 1.08
C ALA A 35 10.67 -9.77 -0.03
N LEU A 36 10.01 -10.77 -0.61
CA LEU A 36 8.93 -10.58 -1.56
C LEU A 36 7.61 -10.32 -0.82
N PHE A 37 6.97 -9.23 -1.17
CA PHE A 37 5.68 -8.83 -0.63
C PHE A 37 4.71 -8.58 -1.77
N ARG A 38 3.42 -8.75 -1.48
CA ARG A 38 2.30 -8.36 -2.34
C ARG A 38 1.34 -7.49 -1.53
N VAL A 39 0.57 -6.65 -2.22
CA VAL A 39 -0.48 -5.89 -1.56
C VAL A 39 -1.66 -6.81 -1.29
N LYS A 40 -2.19 -6.80 -0.06
CA LYS A 40 -3.43 -7.51 0.25
C LYS A 40 -4.60 -6.74 -0.37
N SER A 41 -5.26 -7.35 -1.36
CA SER A 41 -6.36 -6.75 -2.13
C SER A 41 -7.45 -6.13 -1.27
N ASP A 42 -7.84 -6.84 -0.22
CA ASP A 42 -8.93 -6.43 0.69
C ASP A 42 -8.51 -5.33 1.68
N SER A 43 -7.21 -5.05 1.82
CA SER A 43 -6.73 -4.13 2.87
C SER A 43 -6.64 -2.66 2.45
N ILE A 44 -6.85 -2.35 1.17
CA ILE A 44 -6.71 -0.97 0.66
C ILE A 44 -7.96 -0.18 1.06
N SER A 45 -7.78 0.88 1.84
CA SER A 45 -8.86 1.73 2.32
C SER A 45 -8.48 3.19 2.25
N VAL A 46 -9.38 4.03 1.73
CA VAL A 46 -9.18 5.48 1.60
C VAL A 46 -10.28 6.17 2.39
N THR A 47 -9.89 7.08 3.28
CA THR A 47 -10.81 7.84 4.12
C THR A 47 -10.54 9.33 3.94
N PRO A 48 -11.49 10.12 3.41
CA PRO A 48 -11.34 11.57 3.34
C PRO A 48 -11.46 12.15 4.77
N LEU A 49 -10.44 12.91 5.18
CA LEU A 49 -10.43 13.58 6.49
C LEU A 49 -10.79 15.06 6.40
N ALA A 50 -10.40 15.72 5.30
CA ALA A 50 -10.71 17.12 5.02
C ALA A 50 -10.71 17.36 3.50
N ARG A 51 -11.06 18.58 3.07
CA ARG A 51 -11.18 18.95 1.64
C ARG A 51 -9.97 18.53 0.78
N ASN A 52 -8.75 18.66 1.31
CA ASN A 52 -7.50 18.31 0.61
C ASN A 52 -6.65 17.32 1.41
N VAL A 53 -7.27 16.52 2.29
CA VAL A 53 -6.54 15.55 3.11
C VAL A 53 -7.28 14.21 3.11
N GLU A 54 -6.58 13.17 2.68
CA GLU A 54 -7.06 11.79 2.66
C GLU A 54 -6.09 10.91 3.44
N ALA A 55 -6.66 9.95 4.17
CA ALA A 55 -5.92 8.87 4.81
C ALA A 55 -6.05 7.59 3.96
N LEU A 56 -4.91 7.00 3.61
CA LEU A 56 -4.77 5.75 2.88
C LEU A 56 -4.20 4.69 3.82
N SER A 57 -4.94 3.62 4.05
CA SER A 57 -4.51 2.46 4.82
C SER A 57 -4.35 1.24 3.92
N PHE A 58 -3.31 0.46 4.15
CA PHE A 58 -3.04 -0.78 3.41
C PHE A 58 -2.11 -1.72 4.21
N ALA A 59 -2.16 -3.00 3.85
CA ALA A 59 -1.31 -4.05 4.38
C ALA A 59 -0.58 -4.79 3.24
N PHE A 60 0.65 -5.19 3.52
CA PHE A 60 1.41 -6.08 2.65
C PHE A 60 1.43 -7.47 3.28
N GLU A 61 1.29 -8.48 2.43
CA GLU A 61 1.44 -9.88 2.81
C GLU A 61 2.69 -10.44 2.15
N GLN A 62 3.43 -11.28 2.87
CA GLN A 62 4.60 -11.93 2.32
C GLN A 62 4.17 -12.91 1.22
N ALA A 63 4.77 -12.78 0.04
CA ALA A 63 4.55 -13.70 -1.05
C ALA A 63 5.54 -14.87 -0.91
N PHE A 64 5.03 -16.07 -0.63
CA PHE A 64 5.81 -17.30 -0.70
C PHE A 64 5.58 -17.90 -2.09
N GLY A 65 6.63 -17.98 -2.91
CA GLY A 65 6.57 -18.75 -4.16
C GLY A 65 6.33 -20.21 -3.83
N VAL A 66 5.34 -20.81 -4.47
CA VAL A 66 5.09 -22.26 -4.49
C VAL A 66 6.16 -22.99 -5.30
#